data_AF-A0A9N9AAG8-F1
#
_entry.id   AF-A0A9N9AAG8-F1
#
_cell.length_a   1.000
_cell.length_b   1.000
_cell.length_c   1.000
_cell.angle_alpha   90.00
_cell.angle_beta   90.00
_cell.angle_gamma   90.00
#
_symmetry.space_group_name_H-M   'P 1'
#
loop_
_entity.id
_entity.type
_entity.pdbx_description
1 polymer ?
#
loop_
_entity_poly.entity_id
_entity_poly.type
_entity_poly.pdbx_seq_one_letter_code
_entity_poly.pdbx_strand_id
1 'polypeptide(L)'
;METEYENRYEAEEMKKNNKPQKERDDVENKYKIDELLAQMKLSKLQAGKELVNTCMKAVTLIIDQNSNVFRTSQDLLNQLKDEKLPKSTKTTIINKVLQDYMNTRELLDYAKKQINELQLKQENEFTKFIGFAVDQDIFSEYIEYTTSS
;
A
#
# COMPACT_ATOMS: atom_id res chain seq x y z
N MET A 1 -10.82 28.58 -61.06
CA MET A 1 -10.96 27.11 -61.17
C MET A 1 -9.63 26.41 -60.94
N GLU A 2 -8.50 26.86 -61.52
CA GLU A 2 -7.16 26.30 -61.25
C GLU A 2 -6.68 26.46 -59.80
N THR A 3 -6.86 27.65 -59.21
CA THR A 3 -6.45 27.94 -57.82
C THR A 3 -7.17 27.10 -56.76
N GLU A 4 -8.42 26.68 -57.00
CA GLU A 4 -9.13 25.77 -56.09
C GLU A 4 -8.64 24.32 -56.22
N TYR A 5 -8.14 23.94 -57.39
CA TYR A 5 -7.56 22.62 -57.64
C TYR A 5 -6.16 22.51 -57.02
N GLU A 6 -5.32 23.54 -57.17
CA GLU A 6 -4.01 23.61 -56.51
C GLU A 6 -4.13 23.60 -54.99
N ASN A 7 -5.04 24.42 -54.42
CA ASN A 7 -5.27 24.44 -52.97
C ASN A 7 -5.75 23.08 -52.43
N ARG A 8 -6.56 22.33 -53.17
CA ARG A 8 -6.98 20.97 -52.77
C ARG A 8 -5.84 19.98 -52.86
N TYR A 9 -5.03 20.07 -53.91
CA TYR A 9 -3.89 19.19 -54.12
C TYR A 9 -2.84 19.39 -53.02
N GLU A 10 -2.49 20.63 -52.69
CA GLU A 10 -1.57 20.96 -51.60
C GLU A 10 -2.09 20.51 -50.24
N ALA A 11 -3.40 20.66 -49.98
CA ALA A 11 -4.01 20.17 -48.74
C ALA A 11 -4.01 18.63 -48.63
N GLU A 12 -4.16 17.91 -49.74
CA GLU A 12 -4.08 16.45 -49.78
C GLU A 12 -2.64 15.94 -49.62
N GLU A 13 -1.66 16.61 -50.22
CA GLU A 13 -0.23 16.35 -50.04
C GLU A 13 0.21 16.60 -48.59
N MET A 14 -0.19 17.71 -47.98
CA MET A 14 0.09 17.99 -46.56
C MET A 14 -0.53 16.95 -45.63
N LYS A 15 -1.76 16.49 -45.91
CA LYS A 15 -2.40 15.40 -45.15
C LYS A 15 -1.65 14.08 -45.30
N LYS A 16 -1.18 13.75 -46.50
CA LYS A 16 -0.35 12.57 -46.76
C LYS A 16 0.98 12.61 -46.03
N ASN A 17 1.63 13.78 -45.98
CA ASN A 17 2.94 13.95 -45.34
C ASN A 17 2.83 13.99 -43.80
N ASN A 18 1.73 14.51 -43.24
CA ASN A 18 1.52 14.53 -41.79
C ASN A 18 1.04 13.19 -41.22
N LYS A 19 0.45 12.31 -42.03
CA LYS A 19 -0.02 10.98 -41.60
C LYS A 19 1.09 10.07 -41.03
N PRO A 20 2.26 9.90 -41.70
CA PRO A 20 3.35 9.09 -41.15
C PRO A 20 4.02 9.72 -39.92
N GLN A 21 3.95 11.04 -39.75
CA GLN A 21 4.39 11.71 -38.52
C GLN A 21 3.45 11.34 -37.36
N LYS A 22 2.14 11.45 -37.57
CA LYS A 22 1.12 11.07 -36.59
C LYS A 22 1.21 9.59 -36.19
N GLU A 23 1.46 8.70 -37.15
CA GLU A 23 1.67 7.27 -36.87
C GLU A 23 2.94 7.01 -36.05
N ARG A 24 4.01 7.81 -36.21
CA ARG A 24 5.21 7.72 -35.37
C ARG A 24 4.94 8.22 -33.95
N ASP A 25 4.26 9.35 -33.82
CA ASP A 25 3.88 9.94 -32.53
C ASP A 25 2.95 8.97 -31.76
N ASP A 26 2.01 8.32 -32.44
CA ASP A 26 1.12 7.31 -31.85
C ASP A 26 1.88 6.08 -31.35
N VAL A 27 2.89 5.61 -32.09
CA VAL A 27 3.74 4.49 -31.68
C VAL A 27 4.60 4.89 -30.47
N GLU A 28 5.19 6.08 -30.47
CA GLU A 28 5.99 6.58 -29.36
C GLU A 28 5.15 6.75 -28.08
N ASN A 29 3.95 7.31 -28.20
CA ASN A 29 3.00 7.41 -27.11
C ASN A 29 2.62 6.04 -26.55
N LYS A 30 2.35 5.06 -27.42
CA LYS A 30 2.06 3.69 -27.00
C LYS A 30 3.22 3.06 -26.24
N TYR A 31 4.45 3.22 -26.73
CA TYR A 31 5.65 2.77 -26.03
C TYR A 31 5.80 3.43 -24.65
N LYS A 32 5.51 4.72 -24.55
CA LYS A 32 5.58 5.45 -23.28
C LYS A 32 4.53 4.96 -22.28
N ILE A 33 3.32 4.66 -22.74
CA ILE A 33 2.26 4.08 -21.92
C ILE A 33 2.67 2.69 -21.42
N ASP A 34 3.21 1.83 -22.30
CA ASP A 34 3.69 0.50 -21.92
C ASP A 34 4.84 0.57 -20.89
N GLU A 35 5.75 1.53 -21.05
CA GLU A 35 6.82 1.80 -20.09
C GLU A 35 6.25 2.24 -18.72
N LEU A 36 5.32 3.19 -18.70
CA LEU A 36 4.67 3.66 -17.48
C LEU A 36 3.89 2.54 -16.78
N LEU A 37 3.17 1.70 -17.54
CA LEU A 37 2.46 0.54 -17.00
C LEU A 37 3.43 -0.48 -16.39
N ALA A 38 4.59 -0.72 -17.02
CA ALA A 38 5.62 -1.59 -16.47
C ALA A 38 6.20 -1.02 -15.17
N GLN A 39 6.51 0.27 -15.12
CA GLN A 39 6.98 0.96 -13.92
C GLN A 39 5.95 0.92 -12.79
N MET A 40 4.67 1.15 -13.09
CA MET A 40 3.58 1.05 -12.12
C MET A 40 3.43 -0.36 -11.55
N LYS A 41 3.51 -1.40 -12.40
CA LYS A 41 3.47 -2.80 -11.95
C LYS A 41 4.62 -3.12 -11.00
N LEU A 42 5.83 -2.68 -11.33
CA LEU A 42 7.02 -2.88 -10.49
C LEU A 42 6.87 -2.14 -9.15
N SER A 43 6.45 -0.89 -9.18
CA SER A 43 6.22 -0.07 -7.98
C SER A 43 5.16 -0.70 -7.06
N LYS A 44 4.04 -1.18 -7.62
CA LYS A 44 3.00 -1.89 -6.87
C LYS A 44 3.53 -3.15 -6.20
N LEU A 45 4.34 -3.94 -6.90
CA LEU A 45 4.96 -5.15 -6.34
C LEU A 45 5.89 -4.79 -5.17
N GLN A 46 6.70 -3.74 -5.33
CA GLN A 46 7.62 -3.28 -4.29
C GLN A 46 6.86 -2.76 -3.06
N ALA A 47 5.83 -1.94 -3.25
CA ALA A 47 4.96 -1.47 -2.17
C ALA A 47 4.31 -2.63 -1.41
N GLY A 48 3.84 -3.67 -2.12
CA GLY A 48 3.31 -4.88 -1.50
C GLY A 48 4.35 -5.62 -0.65
N LYS A 49 5.58 -5.75 -1.13
CA LYS A 49 6.69 -6.36 -0.37
C LYS A 49 7.03 -5.56 0.89
N GLU A 50 7.05 -4.23 0.79
CA GLU A 50 7.30 -3.35 1.94
C GLU A 50 6.18 -3.43 2.99
N LEU A 51 4.92 -3.53 2.56
CA LEU A 51 3.78 -3.75 3.44
C LEU A 51 3.92 -5.07 4.21
N VAL A 52 4.22 -6.17 3.53
CA VAL A 52 4.40 -7.49 4.16
C VAL A 52 5.55 -7.43 5.19
N ASN A 53 6.68 -6.83 4.82
CA ASN A 53 7.81 -6.66 5.74
C ASN A 53 7.44 -5.82 6.96
N THR A 54 6.65 -4.76 6.78
CA THR A 54 6.22 -3.88 7.88
C THR A 54 5.27 -4.62 8.82
N CYS A 55 4.32 -5.39 8.27
CA CYS A 55 3.42 -6.23 9.06
C CYS A 55 4.21 -7.27 9.87
N MET A 56 5.22 -7.92 9.25
CA MET A 56 6.04 -8.91 9.93
C MET A 56 6.85 -8.30 11.09
N LYS A 57 7.45 -7.11 10.88
CA LYS A 57 8.13 -6.37 11.95
C LYS A 57 7.18 -5.98 13.09
N ALA A 58 5.96 -5.55 12.77
CA ALA A 58 4.96 -5.22 13.78
C ALA A 58 4.59 -6.45 14.62
N VAL A 59 4.39 -7.61 13.98
CA VAL A 59 4.12 -8.88 14.69
C VAL A 59 5.30 -9.26 15.60
N THR A 60 6.54 -9.19 15.11
CA THR A 60 7.72 -9.48 15.93
C THR A 60 7.77 -8.57 17.16
N LEU A 61 7.55 -7.27 16.98
CA LEU A 61 7.58 -6.31 18.08
C LEU A 61 6.49 -6.57 19.12
N ILE A 62 5.28 -6.94 18.67
CA ILE A 62 4.16 -7.32 19.54
C ILE A 62 4.51 -8.57 20.37
N ILE A 63 5.09 -9.59 19.73
CA ILE A 63 5.54 -10.80 20.42
C ILE A 63 6.64 -10.49 21.44
N ASP A 64 7.62 -9.67 21.07
CA ASP A 64 8.73 -9.28 21.94
C ASP A 64 8.25 -8.49 23.15
N GLN A 65 7.31 -7.57 22.96
CA GLN A 65 6.68 -6.81 24.05
C GLN A 65 5.95 -7.73 25.02
N ASN A 66 5.11 -8.64 24.52
CA ASN A 66 4.37 -9.58 25.37
C ASN A 66 5.30 -10.56 26.10
N SER A 67 6.36 -11.02 25.43
CA SER A 67 7.39 -11.88 26.02
C SER A 67 8.21 -11.15 27.09
N ASN A 68 8.47 -9.86 26.89
CA ASN A 68 9.16 -9.03 27.88
C ASN A 68 8.34 -8.87 29.15
N VAL A 69 7.03 -8.63 29.05
CA VAL A 69 6.13 -8.56 30.23
C VAL A 69 6.21 -9.84 31.05
N PHE A 70 6.21 -11.00 30.39
CA PHE A 70 6.35 -12.28 31.09
C PHE A 70 7.73 -12.44 31.74
N ARG A 71 8.81 -12.12 31.00
CA ARG A 71 10.18 -12.25 31.49
C ARG A 71 10.47 -11.36 32.70
N THR A 72 10.06 -10.08 32.66
CA THR A 72 10.24 -9.16 33.78
C THR A 72 9.41 -9.56 35.01
N SER A 73 8.27 -10.20 34.77
CA SER A 73 7.39 -10.72 35.81
C SER A 73 7.88 -12.04 36.41
N GLN A 74 8.72 -12.79 35.69
CA GLN A 74 9.09 -14.15 36.05
C GLN A 74 9.88 -14.22 37.36
N ASP A 75 10.82 -13.30 37.57
CA ASP A 75 11.61 -13.27 38.81
C ASP A 75 10.73 -12.96 40.02
N LEU A 76 9.76 -12.04 39.87
CA LEU A 76 8.80 -11.71 40.91
C LEU A 76 7.88 -12.90 41.22
N LEU A 77 7.41 -13.61 40.19
CA LEU A 77 6.56 -14.80 40.32
C LEU A 77 7.32 -15.96 40.97
N ASN A 78 8.61 -16.11 40.69
CA ASN A 78 9.46 -17.12 41.31
C ASN A 78 9.70 -16.80 42.80
N GLN A 79 10.00 -15.55 43.15
CA GLN A 79 10.12 -15.11 44.55
C GLN A 79 8.81 -15.33 45.33
N LEU A 80 7.66 -15.08 44.69
CA LEU A 80 6.34 -15.27 45.31
C LEU A 80 6.04 -16.74 45.66
N LYS A 81 6.66 -17.71 44.96
CA LYS A 81 6.46 -19.13 45.27
C LYS A 81 7.00 -19.48 46.64
N ASP A 82 8.16 -18.93 46.99
CA ASP A 82 8.92 -19.29 48.19
C ASP A 82 8.47 -18.51 49.44
N GLU A 83 7.74 -17.40 49.27
CA GLU A 83 7.19 -16.63 50.40
C GLU A 83 6.06 -17.36 51.13
N LYS A 84 6.04 -17.31 52.47
CA LYS A 84 4.91 -17.80 53.28
C LYS A 84 3.77 -16.77 53.33
N LEU A 85 3.22 -16.41 52.17
CA LEU A 85 2.03 -15.57 52.05
C LEU A 85 0.75 -16.42 51.95
N PRO A 86 -0.39 -15.91 52.45
CA PRO A 86 -1.70 -16.52 52.20
C PRO A 86 -1.97 -16.69 50.71
N LYS A 87 -2.60 -17.80 50.34
CA LYS A 87 -2.87 -18.17 48.93
C LYS A 87 -3.68 -17.08 48.21
N SER A 88 -4.65 -16.46 48.90
CA SER A 88 -5.44 -15.34 48.37
C SER A 88 -4.58 -14.15 47.99
N THR A 89 -3.62 -13.76 48.84
CA THR A 89 -2.68 -12.68 48.58
C THR A 89 -1.78 -12.99 47.39
N LYS A 90 -1.28 -14.23 47.30
CA LYS A 90 -0.47 -14.67 46.15
C LYS A 90 -1.26 -14.60 44.85
N THR A 91 -2.50 -15.09 44.84
CA THR A 91 -3.37 -15.04 43.65
C THR A 91 -3.65 -13.60 43.21
N THR A 92 -3.91 -12.68 44.14
CA THR A 92 -4.09 -11.26 43.81
C THR A 92 -2.85 -10.64 43.17
N ILE A 93 -1.66 -10.94 43.70
CA ILE A 93 -0.40 -10.42 43.15
C ILE A 93 -0.14 -11.01 41.76
N ILE A 94 -0.31 -12.32 41.59
CA ILE A 94 -0.16 -13.00 40.29
C ILE A 94 -1.09 -12.40 39.24
N ASN A 95 -2.37 -12.19 39.59
CA ASN A 95 -3.33 -11.60 38.67
C ASN A 95 -2.99 -10.16 38.29
N LYS A 96 -2.44 -9.37 39.22
CA LYS A 96 -1.97 -8.01 38.96
C LYS A 96 -0.76 -7.99 38.03
N VAL A 97 0.18 -8.90 38.25
CA VAL A 97 1.41 -9.03 37.46
C VAL A 97 1.13 -9.50 36.04
N LEU A 98 0.16 -10.39 35.87
CA LEU A 98 -0.24 -10.94 34.57
C LEU A 98 -1.35 -10.13 33.89
N GLN A 99 -1.79 -9.01 34.48
CA GLN A 99 -2.90 -8.21 33.94
C GLN A 99 -2.58 -7.64 32.54
N ASP A 100 -1.31 -7.37 32.27
CA ASP A 100 -0.83 -6.85 30.98
C ASP A 100 -0.28 -7.95 30.06
N TYR A 101 -0.24 -9.20 30.52
CA TYR A 101 0.18 -10.34 29.71
C TYR A 101 -0.99 -10.84 28.88
N MET A 102 -0.86 -10.77 27.56
CA MET A 102 -1.86 -11.30 26.65
C MET A 102 -1.60 -12.80 26.45
N ASN A 103 -2.66 -13.60 26.58
CA ASN A 103 -2.59 -14.99 26.14
C ASN A 103 -2.46 -15.05 24.61
N THR A 104 -2.10 -16.22 24.07
CA THR A 104 -1.84 -16.39 22.63
C THR A 104 -3.00 -15.93 21.74
N ARG A 105 -4.24 -16.14 22.17
CA ARG A 105 -5.42 -15.77 21.38
C ARG A 105 -5.62 -14.26 21.36
N GLU A 106 -5.49 -13.61 22.51
CA GLU A 106 -5.56 -12.15 22.64
C GLU A 106 -4.44 -11.47 21.84
N LEU A 107 -3.23 -12.03 21.88
CA LEU A 107 -2.09 -11.51 21.13
C LEU A 107 -2.30 -11.61 19.61
N LEU A 108 -2.86 -12.73 19.14
CA LEU A 108 -3.18 -12.94 17.73
C LEU A 108 -4.28 -11.98 17.25
N ASP A 109 -5.34 -11.80 18.05
CA ASP A 109 -6.41 -10.86 17.72
C ASP A 109 -5.91 -9.41 17.71
N TYR A 110 -5.05 -9.03 18.66
CA TYR A 110 -4.41 -7.73 18.70
C TYR A 110 -3.50 -7.49 17.49
N ALA A 111 -2.64 -8.45 17.16
CA ALA A 111 -1.75 -8.37 16.00
C ALA A 111 -2.55 -8.24 14.69
N LYS A 112 -3.63 -9.03 14.54
CA LYS A 112 -4.52 -8.95 13.38
C LYS A 112 -5.16 -7.58 13.25
N LYS A 113 -5.64 -7.00 14.35
CA LYS A 113 -6.21 -5.65 14.36
C LYS A 113 -5.18 -4.60 13.91
N GLN A 114 -3.96 -4.66 14.45
CA GLN A 114 -2.90 -3.73 14.09
C GLN A 114 -2.50 -3.84 12.60
N ILE A 115 -2.43 -5.06 12.07
CA ILE A 115 -2.17 -5.28 10.62
C ILE A 115 -3.28 -4.66 9.77
N ASN A 116 -4.55 -4.89 10.12
CA ASN A 116 -5.68 -4.34 9.38
C ASN A 116 -5.67 -2.80 9.40
N GLU A 117 -5.36 -2.17 10.54
CA GLU A 117 -5.24 -0.71 10.63
C GLU A 117 -4.11 -0.15 9.75
N LEU A 118 -2.99 -0.87 9.65
CA LEU A 118 -1.88 -0.50 8.75
C LEU A 118 -2.29 -0.61 7.27
N GLN A 119 -2.99 -1.69 6.89
CA GLN A 119 -3.51 -1.87 5.53
C GLN A 119 -4.47 -0.75 5.13
N LEU A 120 -5.45 -0.45 5.98
CA LEU A 120 -6.43 0.62 5.73
C LEU A 120 -5.79 2.00 5.57
N LYS A 121 -4.72 2.29 6.33
CA LYS A 121 -3.97 3.55 6.19
C LYS A 121 -3.29 3.65 4.82
N GLN A 122 -2.63 2.58 4.37
CA GLN A 122 -2.02 2.56 3.03
C GLN A 122 -3.06 2.71 1.91
N GLU A 123 -4.21 2.02 2.01
CA GLU A 123 -5.28 2.15 1.01
C GLU A 123 -5.84 3.57 0.93
N ASN A 124 -5.98 4.24 2.09
CA ASN A 124 -6.42 5.63 2.15
C ASN A 124 -5.39 6.58 1.53
N GLU A 125 -4.10 6.40 1.83
CA GLU A 125 -3.03 7.18 1.20
C GLU A 125 -2.97 6.98 -0.32
N PHE A 126 -3.12 5.74 -0.79
CA PHE A 126 -3.19 5.44 -2.22
C PHE A 126 -4.40 6.11 -2.89
N THR A 127 -5.57 6.05 -2.26
CA THR A 127 -6.79 6.68 -2.77
C THR A 127 -6.62 8.19 -2.89
N LYS A 128 -5.99 8.84 -1.91
CA LYS A 128 -5.67 10.28 -1.98
C LYS A 128 -4.71 10.61 -3.11
N PHE A 129 -3.70 9.77 -3.34
CA PHE A 129 -2.74 9.95 -4.42
C PHE A 129 -3.40 9.84 -5.80
N ILE A 130 -4.27 8.84 -5.99
CA ILE A 130 -5.05 8.71 -7.24
C ILE A 130 -6.01 9.88 -7.40
N GLY A 131 -6.71 10.29 -6.34
CA GLY A 131 -7.57 11.48 -6.37
C GLY A 131 -6.82 12.73 -6.81
N PHE A 132 -5.63 12.97 -6.26
CA PHE A 132 -4.76 14.07 -6.67
C PHE A 132 -4.36 13.99 -8.15
N ALA A 133 -4.01 12.80 -8.65
CA ALA A 133 -3.63 12.63 -10.05
C ALA A 133 -4.81 12.84 -11.02
N VAL A 134 -6.03 12.49 -10.61
CA VAL A 134 -7.26 12.79 -11.36
C VAL A 134 -7.58 14.28 -11.32
N ASP A 135 -7.49 14.92 -10.16
CA ASP A 135 -7.76 16.36 -9.98
C ASP A 135 -6.75 17.25 -10.75
N GLN A 136 -5.55 16.74 -11.04
CA GLN A 136 -4.53 17.40 -11.85
C GLN A 136 -4.65 17.09 -13.36
N ASP A 137 -5.75 16.47 -13.81
CA ASP A 137 -6.01 16.06 -15.20
C ASP A 137 -4.95 15.12 -15.83
N ILE A 138 -4.10 14.48 -15.03
CA ILE A 138 -3.07 13.53 -15.51
C ILE A 138 -3.71 12.30 -16.20
N PHE A 139 -4.96 11.98 -15.87
CA PHE A 139 -5.72 10.86 -16.44
C PHE A 139 -6.88 11.26 -17.37
N SER A 140 -7.24 12.54 -17.43
CA SER A 140 -8.44 13.02 -18.14
C SER A 140 -8.31 12.99 -19.67
N GLU A 141 -7.09 13.10 -20.21
CA GLU A 141 -6.84 12.96 -21.66
C GLU A 141 -7.13 11.56 -22.23
N TYR A 142 -7.30 10.53 -21.39
CA TYR A 142 -7.39 9.14 -21.87
C TYR A 142 -8.82 8.59 -21.96
N ILE A 143 -9.83 9.23 -21.34
CA ILE A 143 -11.21 8.73 -21.37
C ILE A 143 -11.96 9.18 -22.63
N GLU A 144 -11.62 10.34 -23.20
CA GLU A 144 -12.23 10.82 -24.46
C GLU A 144 -11.80 9.99 -25.69
N TYR A 145 -10.63 9.35 -25.66
CA TYR A 145 -10.12 8.53 -26.77
C TYR A 145 -10.65 7.09 -26.80
N THR A 146 -11.21 6.57 -25.70
CA THR A 146 -11.68 5.17 -25.64
C THR A 146 -13.20 5.02 -25.76
N THR A 147 -13.96 6.12 -25.70
CA THR A 147 -15.42 6.11 -25.86
C THR A 147 -15.90 6.71 -27.19
N SER A 148 -14.98 7.12 -28.07
CA SER A 148 -15.28 7.77 -29.35
C SER A 148 -14.75 7.03 -30.59
N SER A 149 -14.59 5.70 -30.56
CA SER A 149 -14.30 4.89 -31.78
C SER A 149 -14.89 3.49 -31.70
#